data_AF-A0A5N6ZHU1-F1
#
_entry.id   AF-A0A5N6ZHU1-F1
#
_cell.length_a   1.000
_cell.length_b   1.000
_cell.length_c   1.000
_cell.angle_alpha   90.00
_cell.angle_beta   90.00
_cell.angle_gamma   90.00
#
_symmetry.space_group_name_H-M   'P 1'
#
loop_
_entity.id
_entity.type
_entity.pdbx_description
1 polymer ?
#
loop_
_entity_poly.entity_id
_entity_poly.type
_entity_poly.pdbx_seq_one_letter_code
_entity_poly.pdbx_strand_id
1 'polypeptide(L)'
;MYILPYMLPVLLTVSAASIARSTMEQADDIMVYRDGPTADESAGIGVELESPFFKFVYPGCSMDDTNAAKKAVVDKCQGTNWLLTADTGVDPGKLNAEFIFDGQKIKVGTGELVTAGKAAADDLVKWYPWQKPQTEVQITNNKCNLWKITSPTSKDEPETVLWDPQVTALMSLEALIDYSILVTKPYFTPVKEIKPAVLSDDVLVFCSLVLLHVKSLDGKLLKPDESPKLRMPFMPRNDFVTLYNQVELKLKGIPLLPLFEKLACYKVSAGKLALDKNFCTGTAKAPVPNNVFAGLTFKNTASKSPDATLTVKAWIEGITAKKDLLTAFDKIIDSSIGGAWIQDREDVPGDSQCAFIRIPRP
;
A
#
# COMPACT_ATOMS: atom_id res chain seq x y z
N MET A 1 -2.20 -33.80 4.29
CA MET A 1 -0.83 -33.46 4.78
C MET A 1 -0.86 -31.95 4.96
N TYR A 2 -0.90 -31.45 6.21
CA TYR A 2 -1.34 -30.09 6.54
C TYR A 2 -0.25 -29.03 6.24
N ILE A 3 -0.47 -28.12 5.27
CA ILE A 3 0.47 -27.04 4.90
C ILE A 3 -0.15 -25.64 5.11
N LEU A 4 -0.77 -25.42 6.27
CA LEU A 4 -1.15 -24.07 6.72
C LEU A 4 -0.54 -23.62 8.08
N PRO A 5 -0.02 -24.48 8.99
CA PRO A 5 0.35 -24.00 10.33
C PRO A 5 1.80 -23.51 10.51
N TYR A 6 2.65 -23.47 9.48
CA TYR A 6 4.11 -23.30 9.69
C TYR A 6 4.76 -21.99 9.21
N MET A 7 3.99 -20.98 8.80
CA MET A 7 4.57 -19.79 8.13
C MET A 7 4.62 -18.48 8.93
N LEU A 8 4.30 -18.46 10.23
CA LEU A 8 4.10 -17.19 10.95
C LEU A 8 4.98 -16.85 12.18
N PRO A 9 5.81 -17.71 12.80
CA PRO A 9 6.46 -17.34 14.06
C PRO A 9 7.91 -16.86 13.89
N VAL A 10 8.18 -15.85 13.05
CA VAL A 10 9.44 -15.10 13.10
C VAL A 10 9.19 -13.65 12.66
N LEU A 11 8.73 -12.80 13.58
CA LEU A 11 8.99 -11.35 13.66
C LEU A 11 7.97 -10.71 14.63
N LEU A 12 8.38 -9.58 15.22
CA LEU A 12 7.54 -8.56 15.89
C LEU A 12 7.35 -8.69 17.42
N THR A 13 8.39 -8.34 18.17
CA THR A 13 8.21 -7.54 19.41
C THR A 13 8.67 -6.12 19.13
N VAL A 14 7.77 -5.22 18.78
CA VAL A 14 8.08 -3.78 18.72
C VAL A 14 6.87 -2.94 19.14
N SER A 15 7.16 -1.85 19.87
CA SER A 15 6.17 -0.90 20.40
C SER A 15 5.63 0.00 19.30
N ALA A 16 4.31 0.16 19.24
CA ALA A 16 3.63 0.98 18.24
C ALA A 16 3.34 2.39 18.76
N ALA A 17 3.67 3.41 17.97
CA ALA A 17 3.05 4.73 18.05
C ALA A 17 2.03 4.81 16.90
N SER A 18 0.77 5.13 17.22
CA SER A 18 -0.31 5.26 16.24
C SER A 18 -0.32 6.67 15.65
N ILE A 19 -0.68 6.80 14.37
CA ILE A 19 -0.97 8.09 13.73
C ILE A 19 -2.49 8.20 13.64
N ALA A 20 -3.07 9.25 14.22
CA ALA A 20 -4.50 9.50 14.16
C ALA A 20 -4.97 9.83 12.73
N ARG A 21 -6.08 9.22 12.28
CA ARG A 21 -6.72 9.55 10.99
C ARG A 21 -7.38 10.94 11.04
N SER A 22 -7.29 11.67 9.93
CA SER A 22 -8.08 12.89 9.66
C SER A 22 -9.58 12.55 9.56
N THR A 23 -10.44 13.40 10.11
CA THR A 23 -11.92 13.26 10.12
C THR A 23 -12.61 13.83 8.87
N MET A 24 -11.92 13.93 7.72
CA MET A 24 -12.58 14.36 6.49
C MET A 24 -13.64 13.34 6.06
N GLU A 25 -14.88 13.80 5.90
CA GLU A 25 -15.96 13.06 5.22
C GLU A 25 -15.47 12.62 3.84
N GLN A 26 -15.20 11.33 3.72
CA GLN A 26 -14.87 10.68 2.47
C GLN A 26 -16.20 10.36 1.78
N ALA A 27 -16.34 10.79 0.52
CA ALA A 27 -17.49 10.44 -0.31
C ALA A 27 -17.69 8.92 -0.30
N ASP A 28 -18.94 8.49 -0.17
CA ASP A 28 -19.43 7.14 0.15
C ASP A 28 -18.66 6.01 -0.57
N ASP A 29 -17.53 5.60 0.01
CA ASP A 29 -16.93 4.31 -0.28
C ASP A 29 -17.79 3.27 0.47
N ILE A 30 -18.39 2.34 -0.28
CA ILE A 30 -19.46 1.47 0.20
C ILE A 30 -18.99 0.52 1.33
N MET A 31 -17.68 0.43 1.60
CA MET A 31 -17.14 -0.41 2.67
C MET A 31 -16.04 0.26 3.51
N VAL A 32 -16.18 0.15 4.83
CA VAL A 32 -15.21 0.62 5.84
C VAL A 32 -13.90 -0.17 5.74
N TYR A 33 -12.79 0.53 5.50
CA TYR A 33 -11.43 -0.02 5.55
C TYR A 33 -11.11 -0.65 6.92
N ARG A 34 -10.79 -1.95 6.96
CA ARG A 34 -10.55 -2.74 8.18
C ARG A 34 -9.08 -2.93 8.55
N ASP A 35 -8.17 -2.25 7.89
CA ASP A 35 -6.72 -2.26 8.13
C ASP A 35 -6.25 -1.11 9.05
N GLY A 36 -7.18 -0.45 9.74
CA GLY A 36 -6.89 0.68 10.63
C GLY A 36 -6.29 0.29 11.99
N PRO A 37 -5.82 1.28 12.78
CA PRO A 37 -5.42 1.03 14.16
C PRO A 37 -6.57 0.41 14.94
N THR A 38 -6.22 -0.42 15.91
CA THR A 38 -7.22 -0.97 16.82
C THR A 38 -7.84 0.12 17.69
N ALA A 39 -8.99 -0.16 18.31
CA ALA A 39 -9.70 0.81 19.14
C ALA A 39 -8.87 1.32 20.34
N ASP A 40 -7.85 0.56 20.77
CA ASP A 40 -6.91 0.97 21.83
C ASP A 40 -5.58 1.48 21.29
N GLU A 41 -5.54 1.86 20.00
CA GLU A 41 -4.38 2.42 19.29
C GLU A 41 -3.18 1.48 19.19
N SER A 42 -3.30 0.23 19.64
CA SER A 42 -2.26 -0.78 19.43
C SER A 42 -2.15 -1.15 17.95
N ALA A 43 -0.96 -1.59 17.54
CA ALA A 43 -0.70 -2.00 16.16
C ALA A 43 -1.62 -3.15 15.74
N GLY A 44 -2.56 -2.81 14.85
CA GLY A 44 -3.36 -3.77 14.12
C GLY A 44 -2.56 -4.45 13.00
N ILE A 45 -2.97 -5.66 12.64
CA ILE A 45 -2.50 -6.37 11.44
C ILE A 45 -3.69 -6.75 10.57
N GLY A 46 -3.89 -5.98 9.49
CA GLY A 46 -4.75 -6.37 8.39
C GLY A 46 -4.04 -7.41 7.53
N VAL A 47 -4.75 -8.46 7.15
CA VAL A 47 -4.27 -9.44 6.17
C VAL A 47 -5.35 -9.60 5.12
N GLU A 48 -4.95 -9.59 3.87
CA GLU A 48 -5.78 -9.92 2.72
C GLU A 48 -5.14 -11.15 2.08
N LEU A 49 -5.93 -12.18 1.77
CA LEU A 49 -5.48 -13.34 1.02
C LEU A 49 -6.29 -13.38 -0.27
N GLU A 50 -5.67 -13.06 -1.39
CA GLU A 50 -6.34 -13.10 -2.70
C GLU A 50 -6.04 -14.45 -3.38
N SER A 51 -6.99 -15.07 -4.05
CA SER A 51 -6.72 -16.23 -4.89
C SER A 51 -7.02 -15.94 -6.36
N PRO A 52 -6.00 -15.77 -7.23
CA PRO A 52 -6.23 -15.68 -8.67
C PRO A 52 -6.71 -17.01 -9.28
N PHE A 53 -6.80 -18.06 -8.47
CA PHE A 53 -7.27 -19.40 -8.85
C PHE A 53 -8.66 -19.70 -8.32
N PHE A 54 -9.27 -18.83 -7.52
CA PHE A 54 -10.66 -18.93 -7.11
C PHE A 54 -11.46 -17.86 -7.85
N LYS A 55 -12.25 -18.27 -8.85
CA LYS A 55 -12.87 -17.36 -9.83
C LYS A 55 -14.40 -17.42 -9.83
N PHE A 56 -15.01 -16.25 -9.76
CA PHE A 56 -16.44 -16.04 -10.01
C PHE A 56 -16.64 -15.42 -11.40
N VAL A 57 -17.62 -15.91 -12.15
CA VAL A 57 -17.90 -15.43 -13.51
C VAL A 57 -19.39 -15.15 -13.70
N TYR A 58 -19.69 -13.97 -14.25
CA TYR A 58 -21.03 -13.57 -14.70
C TYR A 58 -20.94 -13.00 -16.12
N PRO A 59 -21.20 -13.79 -17.17
CA PRO A 59 -21.13 -13.30 -18.54
C PRO A 59 -22.11 -12.14 -18.76
N GLY A 60 -21.61 -11.01 -19.26
CA GLY A 60 -22.43 -9.84 -19.58
C GLY A 60 -22.61 -8.84 -18.43
N CYS A 61 -21.96 -9.04 -17.28
CA CYS A 61 -21.86 -7.98 -16.27
C CYS A 61 -20.98 -6.83 -16.80
N SER A 62 -21.41 -5.58 -16.61
CA SER A 62 -20.62 -4.40 -16.97
C SER A 62 -19.36 -4.29 -16.09
N MET A 63 -18.36 -3.50 -16.51
CA MET A 63 -17.19 -3.24 -15.67
C MET A 63 -17.60 -2.54 -14.37
N ASP A 64 -18.47 -1.53 -14.44
CA ASP A 64 -18.97 -0.81 -13.27
C ASP A 64 -19.69 -1.73 -12.27
N ASP A 65 -20.59 -2.59 -12.74
CA ASP A 65 -21.30 -3.52 -11.87
C ASP A 65 -20.38 -4.67 -11.38
N THR A 66 -19.34 -5.01 -12.12
CA THR A 66 -18.28 -5.94 -11.65
C THR A 66 -17.47 -5.27 -10.53
N ASN A 67 -17.07 -4.02 -10.71
CA ASN A 67 -16.32 -3.25 -9.72
C ASN A 67 -17.12 -2.98 -8.44
N ALA A 68 -18.45 -2.83 -8.57
CA ALA A 68 -19.35 -2.74 -7.42
C ALA A 68 -19.39 -4.03 -6.56
N ALA A 69 -18.85 -5.16 -7.04
CA ALA A 69 -18.71 -6.38 -6.24
C ALA A 69 -17.47 -6.38 -5.34
N LYS A 70 -16.50 -5.46 -5.55
CA LYS A 70 -15.25 -5.43 -4.79
C LYS A 70 -15.50 -5.30 -3.28
N LYS A 71 -14.83 -6.11 -2.48
CA LYS A 71 -14.97 -6.20 -1.01
C LYS A 71 -16.37 -6.58 -0.52
N ALA A 72 -17.32 -6.90 -1.40
CA ALA A 72 -18.65 -7.34 -1.01
C ALA A 72 -18.62 -8.82 -0.61
N VAL A 73 -19.40 -9.17 0.42
CA VAL A 73 -19.39 -10.54 1.00
C VAL A 73 -20.04 -11.53 0.04
N VAL A 74 -19.36 -12.65 -0.19
CA VAL A 74 -19.80 -13.80 -0.98
C VAL A 74 -20.60 -14.76 -0.09
N ASP A 75 -21.83 -15.09 -0.46
CA ASP A 75 -22.70 -16.11 0.19
C ASP A 75 -22.85 -16.02 1.72
N LYS A 76 -22.61 -14.83 2.29
CA LYS A 76 -22.54 -14.62 3.74
C LYS A 76 -21.42 -15.44 4.42
N CYS A 77 -20.39 -15.86 3.66
CA CYS A 77 -19.17 -16.46 4.18
C CYS A 77 -18.38 -15.40 4.97
N GLN A 78 -18.63 -15.36 6.27
CA GLN A 78 -17.99 -14.45 7.21
C GLN A 78 -17.92 -15.09 8.60
N GLY A 79 -16.96 -14.65 9.39
CA GLY A 79 -16.84 -15.06 10.77
C GLY A 79 -16.25 -13.97 11.66
N THR A 80 -15.81 -14.38 12.85
CA THR A 80 -15.14 -13.45 13.77
C THR A 80 -13.80 -13.04 13.17
N ASN A 81 -13.69 -11.75 12.81
CA ASN A 81 -12.50 -11.09 12.28
C ASN A 81 -12.04 -11.52 10.88
N TRP A 82 -12.92 -12.15 10.09
CA TRP A 82 -12.64 -12.47 8.69
C TRP A 82 -13.90 -12.41 7.83
N LEU A 83 -13.73 -12.08 6.54
CA LEU A 83 -14.78 -12.06 5.51
C LEU A 83 -14.24 -12.74 4.25
N LEU A 84 -15.08 -13.53 3.55
CA LEU A 84 -14.84 -13.90 2.16
C LEU A 84 -15.52 -12.87 1.25
N THR A 85 -14.73 -12.17 0.48
CA THR A 85 -15.13 -11.12 -0.44
C THR A 85 -14.77 -11.46 -1.87
N ALA A 86 -15.29 -10.66 -2.81
CA ALA A 86 -14.82 -10.66 -4.17
C ALA A 86 -13.81 -9.53 -4.39
N ASP A 87 -12.75 -9.82 -5.13
CA ASP A 87 -11.84 -8.82 -5.70
C ASP A 87 -11.96 -8.78 -7.22
N THR A 88 -11.67 -7.63 -7.80
CA THR A 88 -11.87 -7.33 -9.22
C THR A 88 -10.59 -7.55 -10.01
N GLY A 89 -10.69 -8.30 -11.11
CA GLY A 89 -9.63 -8.37 -12.10
C GLY A 89 -9.73 -7.24 -13.14
N VAL A 90 -8.99 -7.39 -14.23
CA VAL A 90 -9.02 -6.46 -15.38
C VAL A 90 -10.20 -6.68 -16.35
N ASP A 91 -10.94 -7.78 -16.19
CA ASP A 91 -11.96 -8.21 -17.14
C ASP A 91 -13.38 -8.02 -16.57
N PRO A 92 -14.32 -7.45 -17.35
CA PRO A 92 -15.72 -7.36 -16.92
C PRO A 92 -16.33 -8.76 -16.76
N GLY A 93 -17.17 -8.92 -15.73
CA GLY A 93 -17.82 -10.19 -15.42
C GLY A 93 -16.90 -11.27 -14.87
N LYS A 94 -15.71 -10.91 -14.38
CA LYS A 94 -14.78 -11.82 -13.69
C LYS A 94 -14.31 -11.23 -12.38
N LEU A 95 -14.35 -12.05 -11.33
CA LEU A 95 -13.89 -11.71 -9.99
C LEU A 95 -13.02 -12.84 -9.42
N ASN A 96 -12.12 -12.49 -8.52
CA ASN A 96 -11.35 -13.42 -7.70
C ASN A 96 -11.95 -13.50 -6.29
N ALA A 97 -11.75 -14.61 -5.59
CA ALA A 97 -12.07 -14.69 -4.17
C ALA A 97 -10.94 -14.09 -3.32
N GLU A 98 -11.33 -13.39 -2.26
CA GLU A 98 -10.42 -12.72 -1.34
C GLU A 98 -10.87 -12.96 0.10
N PHE A 99 -9.98 -13.36 0.99
CA PHE A 99 -10.23 -13.32 2.42
C PHE A 99 -9.66 -12.04 3.01
N ILE A 100 -10.51 -11.23 3.67
CA ILE A 100 -10.09 -10.03 4.40
C ILE A 100 -10.15 -10.31 5.89
N PHE A 101 -9.03 -10.12 6.59
CA PHE A 101 -8.89 -10.22 8.04
C PHE A 101 -8.91 -8.82 8.68
N ASP A 102 -9.71 -8.68 9.74
CA ASP A 102 -10.02 -7.39 10.36
C ASP A 102 -8.87 -6.89 11.24
N GLY A 103 -7.97 -6.10 10.66
CA GLY A 103 -6.81 -5.51 11.34
C GLY A 103 -7.16 -4.50 12.43
N GLN A 104 -8.37 -3.95 12.46
CA GLN A 104 -8.84 -3.12 13.58
C GLN A 104 -9.12 -3.95 14.84
N LYS A 105 -9.26 -5.27 14.71
CA LYS A 105 -9.52 -6.20 15.81
C LYS A 105 -8.36 -7.13 16.08
N ILE A 106 -7.65 -7.55 15.04
CA ILE A 106 -6.53 -8.47 15.13
C ILE A 106 -5.25 -7.67 15.42
N LYS A 107 -4.63 -7.99 16.56
CA LYS A 107 -3.38 -7.34 16.98
C LYS A 107 -2.14 -8.14 16.58
N VAL A 108 -1.05 -7.43 16.34
CA VAL A 108 0.25 -8.07 16.14
C VAL A 108 0.64 -8.86 17.40
N GLY A 109 1.08 -10.11 17.23
CA GLY A 109 1.63 -10.94 18.32
C GLY A 109 0.60 -11.63 19.23
N THR A 110 -0.71 -11.41 19.05
CA THR A 110 -1.75 -12.07 19.87
C THR A 110 -2.09 -13.48 19.39
N GLY A 111 -1.69 -13.85 18.17
CA GLY A 111 -2.07 -15.12 17.54
C GLY A 111 -3.52 -15.15 17.01
N GLU A 112 -4.29 -14.07 17.16
CA GLU A 112 -5.69 -13.99 16.71
C GLU A 112 -5.83 -14.19 15.19
N LEU A 113 -4.84 -13.76 14.41
CA LEU A 113 -4.80 -13.99 12.96
C LEU A 113 -4.79 -15.49 12.64
N VAL A 114 -4.04 -16.29 13.39
CA VAL A 114 -3.98 -17.74 13.19
C VAL A 114 -5.35 -18.37 13.50
N THR A 115 -6.01 -17.91 14.55
CA THR A 115 -7.37 -18.35 14.89
C THR A 115 -8.38 -17.97 13.81
N ALA A 116 -8.35 -16.73 13.32
CA ALA A 116 -9.24 -16.26 12.26
C ALA A 116 -8.97 -16.99 10.94
N GLY A 117 -7.71 -17.17 10.54
CA GLY A 117 -7.32 -17.90 9.34
C GLY A 117 -7.75 -19.36 9.38
N LYS A 118 -7.62 -20.03 10.54
CA LYS A 118 -8.16 -21.38 10.72
C LYS A 118 -9.68 -21.40 10.55
N ALA A 119 -10.40 -20.47 11.14
CA ALA A 119 -11.86 -20.40 11.03
C ALA A 119 -12.32 -20.17 9.58
N ALA A 120 -11.63 -19.30 8.84
CA ALA A 120 -11.88 -19.06 7.42
C ALA A 120 -11.63 -20.33 6.58
N ALA A 121 -10.53 -21.05 6.83
CA ALA A 121 -10.21 -22.29 6.14
C ALA A 121 -11.23 -23.40 6.45
N ASP A 122 -11.62 -23.56 7.73
CA ASP A 122 -12.63 -24.53 8.14
C ASP A 122 -14.00 -24.21 7.50
N ASP A 123 -14.37 -22.93 7.40
CA ASP A 123 -15.60 -22.50 6.72
C ASP A 123 -15.55 -22.80 5.22
N LEU A 124 -14.43 -22.51 4.55
CA LEU A 124 -14.25 -22.80 3.13
C LEU A 124 -14.42 -24.30 2.83
N VAL A 125 -13.80 -25.16 3.64
CA VAL A 125 -13.93 -26.62 3.52
C VAL A 125 -15.37 -27.08 3.76
N LYS A 126 -16.06 -26.47 4.73
CA LYS A 126 -17.46 -26.77 5.05
C LYS A 126 -18.42 -26.31 3.95
N TRP A 127 -18.20 -25.12 3.39
CA TRP A 127 -18.97 -24.55 2.29
C TRP A 127 -18.82 -25.39 1.01
N TYR A 128 -17.62 -25.93 0.78
CA TYR A 128 -17.32 -26.90 -0.29
C TYR A 128 -17.76 -26.41 -1.71
N PRO A 129 -17.32 -25.22 -2.15
CA PRO A 129 -17.77 -24.59 -3.40
C PRO A 129 -17.44 -25.37 -4.69
N TRP A 130 -16.50 -26.31 -4.61
CA TRP A 130 -16.02 -27.13 -5.73
C TRP A 130 -16.86 -28.40 -5.99
N GLN A 131 -18.01 -28.57 -5.31
CA GLN A 131 -18.92 -29.69 -5.57
C GLN A 131 -19.59 -29.59 -6.95
N LYS A 132 -20.07 -30.73 -7.49
CA LYS A 132 -20.92 -30.77 -8.67
C LYS A 132 -22.39 -30.93 -8.27
N PRO A 133 -23.34 -30.21 -8.90
CA PRO A 133 -23.15 -29.21 -9.96
C PRO A 133 -22.42 -27.95 -9.48
N GLN A 134 -21.75 -27.24 -10.40
CA GLN A 134 -21.05 -25.98 -10.07
C GLN A 134 -21.99 -25.05 -9.31
N THR A 135 -21.56 -24.61 -8.14
CA THR A 135 -22.32 -23.73 -7.26
C THR A 135 -22.35 -22.32 -7.84
N GLU A 136 -23.53 -21.70 -7.76
CA GLU A 136 -23.71 -20.27 -8.00
C GLU A 136 -23.73 -19.56 -6.65
N VAL A 137 -23.13 -18.38 -6.58
CA VAL A 137 -23.00 -17.60 -5.34
C VAL A 137 -23.68 -16.25 -5.49
N GLN A 138 -24.20 -15.76 -4.39
CA GLN A 138 -24.70 -14.40 -4.27
C GLN A 138 -23.60 -13.50 -3.70
N ILE A 139 -23.29 -12.42 -4.41
CA ILE A 139 -22.48 -11.33 -3.87
C ILE A 139 -23.41 -10.25 -3.33
N THR A 140 -23.22 -9.89 -2.06
CA THR A 140 -24.10 -8.95 -1.34
C THR A 140 -24.16 -7.61 -2.05
N ASN A 141 -25.37 -7.06 -2.24
CA ASN A 141 -25.63 -5.77 -2.89
C ASN A 141 -25.14 -5.64 -4.35
N ASN A 142 -24.80 -6.74 -5.03
CA ASN A 142 -24.36 -6.72 -6.41
C ASN A 142 -25.54 -6.90 -7.40
N LYS A 143 -25.54 -6.15 -8.50
CA LYS A 143 -26.59 -6.25 -9.54
C LYS A 143 -26.46 -7.50 -10.42
N CYS A 144 -25.25 -8.01 -10.60
CA CYS A 144 -24.95 -9.16 -11.44
C CYS A 144 -25.02 -10.46 -10.62
N ASN A 145 -26.19 -10.85 -10.14
CA ASN A 145 -26.36 -12.12 -9.40
C ASN A 145 -27.22 -13.10 -10.22
N LEU A 146 -26.98 -14.42 -10.17
CA LEU A 146 -25.96 -15.15 -9.37
C LEU A 146 -24.65 -15.35 -10.13
N TRP A 147 -23.52 -15.32 -9.43
CA TRP A 147 -22.19 -15.54 -10.00
C TRP A 147 -21.82 -17.02 -10.04
N LYS A 148 -21.24 -17.50 -11.13
CA LYS A 148 -20.82 -18.88 -11.27
C LYS A 148 -19.40 -19.12 -10.77
N ILE A 149 -19.18 -20.12 -9.91
CA ILE A 149 -17.83 -20.55 -9.54
C ILE A 149 -17.24 -21.37 -10.70
N THR A 150 -16.17 -20.85 -11.30
CA THR A 150 -15.48 -21.51 -12.43
C THR A 150 -14.19 -22.21 -12.01
N SER A 151 -13.63 -21.80 -10.87
CA SER A 151 -12.47 -22.40 -10.22
C SER A 151 -12.54 -22.05 -8.73
N PRO A 152 -12.16 -22.93 -7.80
CA PRO A 152 -11.75 -24.32 -8.01
C PRO A 152 -12.89 -25.21 -8.53
N THR A 153 -12.53 -26.36 -9.12
CA THR A 153 -13.42 -27.39 -9.68
C THR A 153 -13.39 -28.66 -8.83
N SER A 154 -14.28 -29.61 -9.11
CA SER A 154 -14.31 -30.91 -8.42
C SER A 154 -13.06 -31.78 -8.61
N LYS A 155 -12.10 -31.35 -9.43
CA LYS A 155 -10.80 -32.02 -9.62
C LYS A 155 -9.70 -31.40 -8.75
N ASP A 156 -9.95 -30.22 -8.20
CA ASP A 156 -8.98 -29.49 -7.40
C ASP A 156 -9.12 -29.94 -5.94
N GLU A 157 -7.97 -30.11 -5.28
CA GLU A 157 -7.91 -30.42 -3.86
C GLU A 157 -8.03 -29.08 -3.09
N PRO A 158 -8.99 -28.93 -2.17
CA PRO A 158 -9.23 -27.65 -1.46
C PRO A 158 -8.00 -27.13 -0.72
N GLU A 159 -7.22 -28.06 -0.18
CA GLU A 159 -5.97 -27.82 0.53
C GLU A 159 -4.87 -27.23 -0.38
N THR A 160 -5.06 -27.25 -1.70
CA THR A 160 -4.08 -26.82 -2.70
C THR A 160 -4.44 -25.52 -3.41
N VAL A 161 -5.59 -24.91 -3.07
CA VAL A 161 -5.94 -23.58 -3.58
C VAL A 161 -4.87 -22.60 -3.12
N LEU A 162 -4.19 -21.98 -4.08
CA LEU A 162 -3.14 -21.00 -3.80
C LEU A 162 -3.79 -19.66 -3.44
N TRP A 163 -3.27 -19.06 -2.37
CA TRP A 163 -3.65 -17.75 -1.89
C TRP A 163 -2.38 -16.89 -1.80
N ASP A 164 -2.47 -15.69 -2.35
CA ASP A 164 -1.41 -14.68 -2.35
C ASP A 164 -1.63 -13.75 -1.15
N PRO A 165 -0.76 -13.83 -0.12
CA PRO A 165 -0.93 -13.03 1.08
C PRO A 165 -0.48 -11.59 0.86
N GLN A 166 -1.31 -10.65 1.30
CA GLN A 166 -1.01 -9.24 1.42
C GLN A 166 -1.17 -8.83 2.89
N VAL A 167 -0.05 -8.55 3.55
CA VAL A 167 -0.05 -8.19 4.98
C VAL A 167 0.13 -6.69 5.14
N THR A 168 -0.84 -6.05 5.78
CA THR A 168 -0.78 -4.64 6.16
C THR A 168 -0.69 -4.57 7.68
N ALA A 169 0.46 -4.23 8.24
CA ALA A 169 0.60 -3.95 9.65
C ALA A 169 0.93 -2.48 9.86
N LEU A 170 0.40 -1.88 10.91
CA LEU A 170 0.97 -0.66 11.48
C LEU A 170 2.29 -1.05 12.13
N MET A 171 3.35 -1.15 11.33
CA MET A 171 4.66 -1.44 11.87
C MET A 171 5.14 -0.23 12.67
N SER A 172 5.74 -0.49 13.83
CA SER A 172 6.55 0.51 14.51
C SER A 172 7.56 1.05 13.50
N LEU A 173 7.59 2.36 13.32
CA LEU A 173 8.52 3.04 12.41
C LEU A 173 9.98 2.62 12.68
N GLU A 174 10.29 2.20 13.91
CA GLU A 174 11.62 1.76 14.38
C GLU A 174 12.23 0.57 13.61
N ALA A 175 11.49 -0.50 13.36
CA ALA A 175 12.00 -1.66 12.61
C ALA A 175 12.32 -1.32 11.13
N LEU A 176 11.79 -0.20 10.64
CA LEU A 176 12.01 0.29 9.30
C LEU A 176 13.16 1.27 9.18
N ILE A 177 13.64 1.81 10.31
CA ILE A 177 14.73 2.79 10.35
C ILE A 177 16.00 2.25 9.69
N ASP A 178 16.27 0.94 9.83
CA ASP A 178 17.49 0.36 9.28
C ASP A 178 17.48 0.25 7.74
N TYR A 179 16.30 0.24 7.11
CA TYR A 179 16.13 0.13 5.66
C TYR A 179 15.55 1.39 5.00
N SER A 180 15.11 2.38 5.79
CA SER A 180 14.32 3.51 5.30
C SER A 180 14.87 4.84 5.77
N ILE A 181 14.66 5.89 4.98
CA ILE A 181 14.96 7.26 5.39
C ILE A 181 13.91 7.71 6.40
N LEU A 182 14.25 7.64 7.68
CA LEU A 182 13.44 8.23 8.75
C LEU A 182 13.90 9.66 9.05
N VAL A 183 13.07 10.62 8.69
CA VAL A 183 13.25 12.02 9.09
C VAL A 183 12.88 12.17 10.55
N THR A 184 13.83 12.62 11.35
CA THR A 184 13.65 12.89 12.79
C THR A 184 13.83 14.38 13.07
N LYS A 185 13.40 14.84 14.26
CA LYS A 185 13.57 16.25 14.69
C LYS A 185 14.99 16.82 14.46
N PRO A 186 16.09 16.07 14.68
CA PRO A 186 17.44 16.52 14.34
C PRO A 186 17.65 17.00 12.89
N TYR A 187 16.93 16.46 11.89
CA TYR A 187 17.04 16.91 10.49
C TYR A 187 16.66 18.39 10.31
N PHE A 188 15.84 18.93 11.23
CA PHE A 188 15.35 20.31 11.17
C PHE A 188 16.23 21.30 11.94
N THR A 189 17.29 20.84 12.61
CA THR A 189 18.27 21.73 13.27
C THR A 189 18.79 22.87 12.38
N PRO A 190 19.12 22.66 11.07
CA PRO A 190 19.55 23.76 10.19
C PRO A 190 18.39 24.59 9.60
N VAL A 191 17.14 24.19 9.80
CA VAL A 191 15.94 24.85 9.26
C VAL A 191 15.47 25.90 10.26
N LYS A 192 16.06 27.10 10.22
CA LYS A 192 15.83 28.19 11.18
C LYS A 192 14.36 28.59 11.31
N GLU A 193 13.59 28.37 10.26
CA GLU A 193 12.18 28.72 10.15
C GLU A 193 11.27 27.81 11.01
N ILE A 194 11.73 26.59 11.38
CA ILE A 194 10.97 25.64 12.21
C ILE A 194 11.76 25.30 13.46
N LYS A 195 11.13 25.48 14.63
CA LYS A 195 11.68 24.95 15.88
C LYS A 195 11.45 23.43 15.94
N PRO A 196 12.47 22.58 16.12
CA PRO A 196 12.28 21.12 16.14
C PRO A 196 11.25 20.64 17.18
N ALA A 197 11.08 21.37 18.28
CA ALA A 197 10.12 21.06 19.33
C ALA A 197 8.64 21.13 18.89
N VAL A 198 8.33 21.89 17.83
CA VAL A 198 6.94 22.03 17.33
C VAL A 198 6.60 21.05 16.19
N LEU A 199 7.54 20.21 15.78
CA LEU A 199 7.30 19.19 14.76
C LEU A 199 6.47 18.05 15.36
N SER A 200 5.30 17.81 14.77
CA SER A 200 4.50 16.63 15.04
C SER A 200 5.01 15.43 14.25
N ASP A 201 4.62 14.23 14.67
CA ASP A 201 5.01 12.98 14.00
C ASP A 201 4.47 12.93 12.56
N ASP A 202 3.26 13.45 12.29
CA ASP A 202 2.73 13.55 10.92
C ASP A 202 3.67 14.31 9.96
N VAL A 203 4.30 15.40 10.43
CA VAL A 203 5.24 16.19 9.61
C VAL A 203 6.49 15.36 9.33
N LEU A 204 7.00 14.66 10.34
CA LEU A 204 8.17 13.80 10.22
C LEU A 204 7.90 12.64 9.24
N VAL A 205 6.73 12.01 9.34
CA VAL A 205 6.31 10.91 8.48
C VAL A 205 6.11 11.37 7.04
N PHE A 206 5.41 12.49 6.82
CA PHE A 206 5.28 13.10 5.49
C PHE A 206 6.65 13.37 4.87
N CYS A 207 7.56 14.00 5.63
CA CYS A 207 8.89 14.29 5.12
C CYS A 207 9.70 13.02 4.83
N SER A 208 9.54 11.98 5.65
CA SER A 208 10.18 10.66 5.45
C SER A 208 9.73 10.01 4.15
N LEU A 209 8.41 9.97 3.90
CA LEU A 209 7.84 9.38 2.69
C LEU A 209 8.34 10.09 1.43
N VAL A 210 8.35 11.42 1.43
CA VAL A 210 8.86 12.20 0.29
C VAL A 210 10.34 11.92 0.05
N LEU A 211 11.18 11.98 1.09
CA LEU A 211 12.61 11.72 0.92
C LEU A 211 12.89 10.28 0.50
N LEU A 212 12.10 9.31 0.96
CA LEU A 212 12.23 7.91 0.58
C LEU A 212 12.05 7.75 -0.93
N HIS A 213 11.02 8.39 -1.52
CA HIS A 213 10.72 8.32 -2.96
C HIS A 213 11.79 9.02 -3.79
N VAL A 214 12.26 10.18 -3.32
CA VAL A 214 13.29 10.93 -4.06
C VAL A 214 14.63 10.21 -4.01
N LYS A 215 15.10 9.82 -2.83
CA LYS A 215 16.43 9.21 -2.70
C LYS A 215 16.50 7.80 -3.27
N SER A 216 15.38 7.11 -3.50
CA SER A 216 15.40 5.84 -4.24
C SER A 216 15.86 5.99 -5.69
N LEU A 217 15.86 7.23 -6.23
CA LEU A 217 16.39 7.58 -7.55
C LEU A 217 17.90 7.85 -7.56
N ASP A 218 18.56 7.97 -6.40
CA ASP A 218 19.98 8.35 -6.33
C ASP A 218 20.86 7.31 -7.05
N GLY A 219 21.40 7.71 -8.21
CA GLY A 219 22.21 6.87 -9.08
C GLY A 219 21.46 5.71 -9.74
N LYS A 220 20.12 5.65 -9.67
CA LYS A 220 19.32 4.53 -10.17
C LYS A 220 18.11 5.03 -10.95
N LEU A 221 18.12 4.77 -12.25
CA LEU A 221 16.93 4.93 -13.09
C LEU A 221 15.92 3.82 -12.78
N LEU A 222 14.64 4.10 -13.02
CA LEU A 222 13.60 3.07 -13.07
C LEU A 222 13.90 2.11 -14.23
N LYS A 223 13.67 0.82 -14.02
CA LYS A 223 13.68 -0.18 -15.09
C LYS A 223 12.49 0.09 -16.02
N PRO A 224 12.51 -0.44 -17.26
CA PRO A 224 11.33 -0.41 -18.13
C PRO A 224 10.10 -0.92 -17.37
N ASP A 225 9.02 -0.14 -17.39
CA ASP A 225 7.73 -0.42 -16.73
C ASP A 225 7.78 -0.62 -15.22
N GLU A 226 8.87 -0.18 -14.56
CA GLU A 226 8.95 -0.22 -13.11
C GLU A 226 8.32 1.02 -12.49
N SER A 227 7.19 0.83 -11.81
CA SER A 227 6.58 1.87 -10.99
C SER A 227 7.52 2.29 -9.85
N PRO A 228 7.59 3.59 -9.48
CA PRO A 228 8.33 4.06 -8.31
C PRO A 228 8.00 3.30 -7.03
N LYS A 229 6.79 2.71 -6.93
CA LYS A 229 6.39 1.87 -5.81
C LYS A 229 7.33 0.71 -5.54
N LEU A 230 7.87 0.10 -6.59
CA LEU A 230 8.65 -1.13 -6.49
C LEU A 230 10.03 -0.86 -5.87
N ARG A 231 10.39 0.41 -5.71
CA ARG A 231 11.63 0.84 -5.08
C ARG A 231 11.54 0.94 -3.56
N MET A 232 10.36 0.70 -2.99
CA MET A 232 10.09 1.00 -1.60
C MET A 232 9.18 -0.03 -0.93
N PRO A 233 9.46 -0.37 0.34
CA PRO A 233 8.60 -1.26 1.09
C PRO A 233 7.31 -0.57 1.60
N PHE A 234 7.22 0.77 1.52
CA PHE A 234 6.07 1.54 1.99
C PHE A 234 5.47 2.38 0.88
N MET A 235 4.18 2.17 0.62
CA MET A 235 3.38 3.06 -0.20
C MET A 235 2.33 3.74 0.67
N PRO A 236 2.20 5.07 0.61
CA PRO A 236 1.02 5.71 1.16
C PRO A 236 -0.21 5.31 0.33
N ARG A 237 -1.28 4.88 1.00
CA ARG A 237 -2.60 4.65 0.37
C ARG A 237 -3.24 5.94 -0.16
N ASN A 238 -2.87 7.08 0.42
CA ASN A 238 -3.33 8.40 0.01
C ASN A 238 -2.30 9.03 -0.93
N ASP A 239 -2.78 9.87 -1.85
CA ASP A 239 -1.92 10.73 -2.65
C ASP A 239 -1.15 11.75 -1.77
N PHE A 240 -0.05 12.29 -2.31
CA PHE A 240 0.82 13.18 -1.56
C PHE A 240 0.21 14.55 -1.25
N VAL A 241 -0.79 15.00 -2.01
CA VAL A 241 -1.52 16.25 -1.72
C VAL A 241 -2.40 16.05 -0.49
N THR A 242 -3.10 14.91 -0.41
CA THR A 242 -3.90 14.53 0.77
C THR A 242 -3.03 14.46 2.02
N LEU A 243 -1.86 13.83 1.94
CA LEU A 243 -0.90 13.81 3.06
C LEU A 243 -0.39 15.21 3.41
N TYR A 244 -0.07 16.02 2.41
CA TYR A 244 0.42 17.39 2.62
C TYR A 244 -0.63 18.28 3.30
N ASN A 245 -1.90 18.17 2.92
CA ASN A 245 -2.99 18.95 3.52
C ASN A 245 -3.09 18.73 5.04
N GLN A 246 -2.72 17.55 5.55
CA GLN A 246 -2.73 17.26 6.99
C GLN A 246 -1.59 17.97 7.76
N VAL A 247 -0.51 18.35 7.07
CA VAL A 247 0.70 18.91 7.68
C VAL A 247 1.02 20.34 7.24
N GLU A 248 0.35 20.86 6.23
CA GLU A 248 0.61 22.18 5.63
C GLU A 248 0.59 23.31 6.66
N LEU A 249 -0.46 23.39 7.49
CA LEU A 249 -0.57 24.40 8.55
C LEU A 249 0.55 24.28 9.58
N LYS A 250 1.03 23.05 9.84
CA LYS A 250 2.12 22.77 10.79
C LYS A 250 3.49 23.19 10.22
N LEU A 251 3.62 23.21 8.90
CA LEU A 251 4.79 23.70 8.16
C LEU A 251 4.82 25.23 8.00
N LYS A 252 3.78 25.95 8.45
CA LYS A 252 3.75 27.43 8.52
C LYS A 252 4.08 28.13 7.20
N GLY A 253 3.66 27.56 6.07
CA GLY A 253 3.88 28.14 4.74
C GLY A 253 5.32 28.07 4.24
N ILE A 254 6.17 27.25 4.85
CA ILE A 254 7.54 27.04 4.35
C ILE A 254 7.49 26.39 2.96
N PRO A 255 8.20 26.95 1.97
CA PRO A 255 8.29 26.34 0.65
C PRO A 255 8.86 24.93 0.72
N LEU A 256 8.12 23.94 0.18
CA LEU A 256 8.48 22.53 0.29
C LEU A 256 9.82 22.20 -0.38
N LEU A 257 10.09 22.74 -1.55
CA LEU A 257 11.32 22.42 -2.29
C LEU A 257 12.59 22.80 -1.52
N PRO A 258 12.80 24.08 -1.09
CA PRO A 258 13.93 24.44 -0.24
C PRO A 258 14.00 23.66 1.08
N LEU A 259 12.86 23.29 1.67
CA LEU A 259 12.83 22.43 2.85
C LEU A 259 13.43 21.06 2.52
N PHE A 260 12.92 20.38 1.49
CA PHE A 260 13.37 19.05 1.13
C PHE A 260 14.81 19.01 0.63
N GLU A 261 15.29 20.05 -0.06
CA GLU A 261 16.71 20.17 -0.41
C GLU A 261 17.61 20.18 0.83
N LYS A 262 17.21 20.91 1.90
CA LYS A 262 17.93 20.89 3.18
C LYS A 262 17.84 19.55 3.88
N LEU A 263 16.66 18.91 3.91
CA LEU A 263 16.48 17.62 4.58
C LEU A 263 17.22 16.48 3.84
N ALA A 264 17.29 16.54 2.50
CA ALA A 264 18.02 15.59 1.67
C ALA A 264 19.54 15.62 1.91
N CYS A 265 20.07 16.69 2.52
CA CYS A 265 21.46 16.76 2.96
C CYS A 265 21.88 15.72 3.98
N TYR A 266 20.95 14.93 4.51
CA TYR A 266 21.23 14.02 5.59
C TYR A 266 20.95 12.56 5.23
N LYS A 267 21.76 11.68 5.83
CA LYS A 267 21.55 10.24 5.86
C LYS A 267 21.88 9.70 7.25
N VAL A 268 21.31 8.57 7.59
CA VAL A 268 21.68 7.85 8.82
C VAL A 268 22.82 6.89 8.48
N SER A 269 23.91 6.96 9.24
CA SER A 269 25.04 6.04 9.14
C SER A 269 25.47 5.65 10.54
N ALA A 270 25.46 4.34 10.83
CA ALA A 270 25.71 3.80 12.18
C ALA A 270 24.84 4.46 13.26
N GLY A 271 23.54 4.61 12.97
CA GLY A 271 22.56 5.22 13.89
C GLY A 271 22.74 6.73 14.12
N LYS A 272 23.65 7.40 13.39
CA LYS A 272 23.92 8.83 13.53
C LYS A 272 23.60 9.59 12.26
N LEU A 273 23.05 10.78 12.43
CA LEU A 273 22.80 11.70 11.33
C LEU A 273 24.13 12.21 10.77
N ALA A 274 24.38 11.96 9.50
CA ALA A 274 25.58 12.37 8.78
C ALA A 274 25.21 13.19 7.54
N LEU A 275 26.13 14.05 7.10
CA LEU A 275 25.98 14.78 5.85
C LEU A 275 26.03 13.80 4.67
N ASP A 276 25.05 13.88 3.79
CA ASP A 276 24.98 13.17 2.54
C ASP A 276 25.62 14.00 1.42
N LYS A 277 26.87 13.67 1.12
CA LYS A 277 27.70 14.41 0.16
C LYS A 277 27.19 14.36 -1.28
N ASN A 278 26.28 13.43 -1.59
CA ASN A 278 25.64 13.36 -2.90
C ASN A 278 24.71 14.57 -3.13
N PHE A 279 24.04 15.02 -2.06
CA PHE A 279 23.04 16.08 -2.13
C PHE A 279 23.54 17.43 -1.62
N CYS A 280 24.56 17.45 -0.77
CA CYS A 280 24.98 18.67 -0.10
C CYS A 280 26.49 18.77 0.12
N THR A 281 26.96 20.01 0.20
CA THR A 281 28.30 20.39 0.65
C THR A 281 28.23 21.02 2.05
N GLY A 282 29.36 21.49 2.58
CA GLY A 282 29.43 22.12 3.90
C GLY A 282 29.55 21.12 5.05
N THR A 283 28.82 21.35 6.14
CA THR A 283 28.88 20.52 7.36
C THR A 283 27.50 20.06 7.78
N ALA A 284 27.40 19.02 8.61
CA ALA A 284 26.10 18.57 9.14
C ALA A 284 25.33 19.64 9.94
N LYS A 285 26.02 20.65 10.51
CA LYS A 285 25.39 21.76 11.24
C LYS A 285 24.94 22.91 10.33
N ALA A 286 25.55 23.03 9.15
CA ALA A 286 25.29 24.06 8.17
C ALA A 286 25.43 23.45 6.78
N PRO A 287 24.48 22.59 6.38
CA PRO A 287 24.55 21.93 5.09
C PRO A 287 24.17 22.93 3.98
N VAL A 288 24.79 22.78 2.82
CA VAL A 288 24.53 23.61 1.64
C VAL A 288 24.09 22.69 0.49
N PRO A 289 22.80 22.70 0.12
CA PRO A 289 22.30 21.92 -1.02
C PRO A 289 23.06 22.21 -2.31
N ASN A 290 23.32 21.17 -3.10
CA ASN A 290 24.08 21.25 -4.36
C ASN A 290 23.20 21.13 -5.62
N ASN A 291 21.88 21.34 -5.50
CA ASN A 291 20.86 21.22 -6.55
C ASN A 291 20.62 19.81 -7.14
N VAL A 292 21.36 18.77 -6.71
CA VAL A 292 21.15 17.40 -7.22
C VAL A 292 19.73 16.91 -6.90
N PHE A 293 19.21 17.21 -5.72
CA PHE A 293 17.88 16.80 -5.27
C PHE A 293 16.77 17.20 -6.26
N ALA A 294 16.72 18.48 -6.64
CA ALA A 294 15.71 19.01 -7.55
C ALA A 294 15.81 18.45 -8.97
N GLY A 295 17.02 18.06 -9.39
CA GLY A 295 17.32 17.52 -10.72
C GLY A 295 17.05 16.02 -10.88
N LEU A 296 16.82 15.28 -9.79
CA LEU A 296 16.41 13.88 -9.87
C LEU A 296 15.10 13.74 -10.65
N THR A 297 14.94 12.62 -11.36
CA THR A 297 13.86 12.43 -12.32
C THR A 297 13.35 11.00 -12.30
N PHE A 298 12.04 10.84 -12.14
CA PHE A 298 11.34 9.59 -12.44
C PHE A 298 11.21 9.48 -13.96
N LYS A 299 11.68 8.37 -14.55
CA LYS A 299 11.63 8.18 -15.99
C LYS A 299 11.20 6.76 -16.32
N ASN A 300 10.02 6.58 -16.92
CA ASN A 300 9.65 5.31 -17.51
C ASN A 300 10.29 5.20 -18.90
N THR A 301 11.33 4.38 -19.02
CA THR A 301 12.07 4.22 -20.28
C THR A 301 11.33 3.37 -21.33
N ALA A 302 10.29 2.65 -20.94
CA ALA A 302 9.44 1.89 -21.86
C ALA A 302 8.40 2.76 -22.59
N SER A 303 7.96 3.85 -21.94
CA SER A 303 6.96 4.76 -22.52
C SER A 303 7.60 5.81 -23.43
N LYS A 304 6.97 6.03 -24.59
CA LYS A 304 7.33 7.12 -25.53
C LYS A 304 6.58 8.42 -25.25
N SER A 305 5.70 8.44 -24.25
CA SER A 305 4.93 9.63 -23.88
C SER A 305 5.87 10.74 -23.39
N PRO A 306 5.62 12.02 -23.72
CA PRO A 306 6.30 13.14 -23.06
C PRO A 306 6.07 13.13 -21.53
N ASP A 307 4.97 12.56 -21.05
CA ASP A 307 4.65 12.44 -19.62
C ASP A 307 5.41 11.29 -18.95
N ALA A 308 6.24 10.54 -19.69
CA ALA A 308 7.08 9.47 -19.17
C ALA A 308 8.28 9.95 -18.34
N THR A 309 8.34 11.24 -18.03
CA THR A 309 9.42 11.87 -17.27
C THR A 309 8.84 12.90 -16.29
N LEU A 310 9.15 12.75 -15.01
CA LEU A 310 8.75 13.67 -13.94
C LEU A 310 9.97 14.06 -13.11
N THR A 311 10.31 15.34 -13.09
CA THR A 311 11.38 15.83 -12.20
C THR A 311 10.88 15.93 -10.76
N VAL A 312 11.76 15.70 -9.79
CA VAL A 312 11.46 15.87 -8.37
C VAL A 312 11.02 17.29 -8.08
N LYS A 313 11.67 18.29 -8.70
CA LYS A 313 11.24 19.68 -8.59
C LYS A 313 9.76 19.86 -8.96
N ALA A 314 9.37 19.41 -10.16
CA ALA A 314 7.99 19.53 -10.62
C ALA A 314 7.02 18.81 -9.70
N TRP A 315 7.38 17.62 -9.21
CA TRP A 315 6.56 16.87 -8.27
C TRP A 315 6.32 17.64 -6.95
N ILE A 316 7.38 18.14 -6.30
CA ILE A 316 7.26 18.87 -5.03
C ILE A 316 6.50 20.19 -5.19
N GLU A 317 6.73 20.91 -6.28
CA GLU A 317 5.97 22.12 -6.63
C GLU A 317 4.49 21.77 -6.89
N GLY A 318 4.24 20.63 -7.54
CA GLY A 318 2.90 20.06 -7.74
C GLY A 318 2.15 19.84 -6.43
N ILE A 319 2.78 19.20 -5.44
CA ILE A 319 2.17 18.97 -4.12
C ILE A 319 1.71 20.30 -3.48
N THR A 320 2.57 21.33 -3.55
CA THR A 320 2.25 22.68 -3.04
C THR A 320 1.08 23.30 -3.80
N ALA A 321 1.03 23.10 -5.13
CA ALA A 321 -0.04 23.52 -6.01
C ALA A 321 -1.27 22.60 -5.99
N LYS A 322 -1.37 21.68 -5.02
CA LYS A 322 -2.47 20.71 -4.85
C LYS A 322 -2.65 19.78 -6.06
N LYS A 323 -1.55 19.37 -6.69
CA LYS A 323 -1.50 18.41 -7.80
C LYS A 323 -0.48 17.30 -7.50
N ASP A 324 -0.94 16.07 -7.34
CA ASP A 324 -0.02 14.94 -7.19
C ASP A 324 0.45 14.42 -8.54
N LEU A 325 1.54 15.01 -9.04
CA LEU A 325 2.13 14.62 -10.32
C LEU A 325 2.76 13.23 -10.29
N LEU A 326 3.14 12.68 -9.12
CA LEU A 326 3.69 11.33 -9.04
C LEU A 326 2.61 10.29 -9.27
N THR A 327 1.41 10.51 -8.69
CA THR A 327 0.21 9.73 -8.99
C THR A 327 -0.12 9.79 -10.48
N ALA A 328 -0.08 10.97 -11.11
CA ALA A 328 -0.33 11.11 -12.54
C ALA A 328 0.74 10.40 -13.41
N PHE A 329 2.01 10.49 -13.02
CA PHE A 329 3.11 9.76 -13.66
C PHE A 329 2.89 8.24 -13.55
N ASP A 330 2.58 7.74 -12.37
CA ASP A 330 2.40 6.31 -12.12
C ASP A 330 1.23 5.70 -12.87
N LYS A 331 0.20 6.49 -13.19
CA LYS A 331 -0.92 6.07 -14.05
C LYS A 331 -0.46 5.58 -15.41
N ILE A 332 0.64 6.09 -15.98
CA ILE A 332 1.12 5.61 -17.29
C ILE A 332 1.83 4.24 -17.21
N ILE A 333 2.04 3.74 -15.99
CA ILE A 333 2.68 2.44 -15.70
C ILE A 333 1.60 1.47 -15.23
N ASP A 334 1.12 1.64 -14.00
CA ASP A 334 0.16 0.71 -13.38
C ASP A 334 -0.85 1.35 -12.40
N SER A 335 -0.82 2.69 -12.22
CA SER A 335 -1.82 3.45 -11.43
C SER A 335 -1.92 3.07 -9.95
N SER A 336 -0.84 2.61 -9.36
CA SER A 336 -0.79 2.11 -7.99
C SER A 336 -0.39 3.12 -6.92
N ILE A 337 0.17 4.28 -7.29
CA ILE A 337 0.48 5.37 -6.36
C ILE A 337 -0.73 6.30 -6.25
N GLY A 338 -1.16 6.60 -5.02
CA GLY A 338 -2.16 7.63 -4.71
C GLY A 338 -3.58 7.34 -5.19
N GLY A 339 -3.80 6.21 -5.86
CA GLY A 339 -5.12 5.63 -6.02
C GLY A 339 -5.56 5.02 -4.69
N ALA A 340 -6.34 5.77 -3.90
CA ALA A 340 -7.49 5.10 -3.30
C ALA A 340 -8.18 4.42 -4.51
N TRP A 341 -8.31 3.09 -4.51
CA TRP A 341 -8.64 2.21 -5.63
C TRP A 341 -10.00 2.48 -6.32
N ILE A 342 -10.32 3.73 -6.58
CA ILE A 342 -11.58 4.27 -7.08
C ILE A 342 -11.22 5.10 -8.31
N GLN A 343 -11.13 4.42 -9.46
CA GLN A 343 -11.70 4.80 -10.76
C GLN A 343 -10.91 4.26 -11.96
N ASP A 344 -11.63 3.45 -12.73
CA ASP A 344 -11.72 3.43 -14.19
C ASP A 344 -10.42 3.32 -15.01
N ARG A 345 -10.09 2.09 -15.40
CA ARG A 345 -9.47 1.85 -16.71
C ARG A 345 -10.12 0.69 -17.45
N GLU A 346 -10.82 1.05 -18.52
CA GLU A 346 -10.82 0.27 -19.76
C GLU A 346 -9.42 0.41 -20.41
N ASP A 347 -8.90 -0.69 -20.96
CA ASP A 347 -7.77 -0.76 -21.89
C ASP A 347 -6.33 -0.55 -21.37
N VAL A 348 -5.78 -1.52 -20.61
CA VAL A 348 -4.36 -1.93 -20.73
C VAL A 348 -4.23 -3.46 -20.52
N PRO A 349 -3.71 -4.24 -21.48
CA PRO A 349 -3.38 -5.63 -21.27
C PRO A 349 -1.94 -5.79 -20.76
N GLY A 350 -1.76 -6.50 -19.63
CA GLY A 350 -0.50 -7.19 -19.33
C GLY A 350 0.09 -7.00 -17.92
N ASP A 351 0.21 -8.13 -17.23
CA ASP A 351 1.19 -8.51 -16.20
C ASP A 351 1.40 -7.59 -14.98
N SER A 352 0.48 -7.64 -14.02
CA SER A 352 0.81 -7.42 -12.62
C SER A 352 1.65 -8.59 -12.09
N GLN A 353 2.97 -8.44 -12.11
CA GLN A 353 3.86 -9.32 -11.35
C GLN A 353 3.74 -8.99 -9.86
N CYS A 354 2.87 -9.71 -9.15
CA CYS A 354 3.01 -9.92 -7.73
C CYS A 354 4.36 -10.62 -7.49
N ALA A 355 5.20 -10.06 -6.61
CA ALA A 355 6.43 -10.71 -6.21
C ALA A 355 6.09 -12.02 -5.48
N PHE A 356 6.19 -13.14 -6.20
CA PHE A 356 6.10 -14.46 -5.58
C PHE A 356 7.24 -14.62 -4.58
N ILE A 357 6.91 -14.67 -3.29
CA ILE A 357 7.81 -15.26 -2.29
C ILE A 357 7.87 -16.76 -2.61
N ARG A 358 8.86 -17.17 -3.42
CA ARG A 358 9.21 -18.59 -3.55
C ARG A 358 9.77 -19.06 -2.23
N ILE A 359 8.93 -19.75 -1.49
CA ILE A 359 9.31 -20.56 -0.35
C ILE A 359 10.29 -21.64 -0.87
N PRO A 360 11.51 -21.77 -0.30
CA PRO A 360 12.37 -22.87 -0.65
C PRO A 360 11.67 -24.19 -0.29
N ARG A 361 11.55 -25.10 -1.26
CA ARG A 361 11.24 -26.50 -0.96
C ARG A 361 12.47 -27.13 -0.28
N PRO A 362 12.28 -28.09 0.64
CA PRO A 362 13.40 -28.82 1.25
C PRO A 362 14.30 -29.50 0.22
#